data_AF-W9AK41-F1
#
_entry.id   AF-W9AK41-F1
#
_cell.length_a   1.000
_cell.length_b   1.000
_cell.length_c   1.000
_cell.angle_alpha   90.00
_cell.angle_beta   90.00
_cell.angle_gamma   90.00
#
_symmetry.space_group_name_H-M   'P 1'
#
loop_
_entity.id
_entity.type
_entity.pdbx_description
1 polymer ?
#
loop_
_entity_poly.entity_id
_entity_poly.type
_entity_poly.pdbx_seq_one_letter_code
_entity_poly.pdbx_strand_id
1 'polypeptide(L)' 'MVGSPFCTDDSEKAMTLAPVSCASLLIAGDRVRVAHGVFGRLGRVSSTSPGHVFIRYDDGAREMIDPTRRPLWVLR' A
#
# COMPACT_ATOMS: atom_id res chain seq x y z
N MET A 1 -20.53 13.61 10.57
CA MET A 1 -20.16 12.23 10.93
C MET A 1 -19.39 11.65 9.75
N VAL A 2 -18.06 11.59 9.86
CA VAL A 2 -17.21 11.05 8.78
C VAL A 2 -17.23 9.54 8.92
N GLY A 3 -17.85 8.86 7.95
CA GLY A 3 -17.88 7.41 7.91
C GLY A 3 -16.47 6.86 7.70
N SER A 4 -15.95 6.20 8.72
CA SER A 4 -14.72 5.42 8.62
C SER A 4 -14.92 4.31 7.58
N PRO A 5 -13.97 4.07 6.65
CA PRO A 5 -14.02 2.88 5.82
C PRO A 5 -13.73 1.69 6.73
N PHE A 6 -14.77 0.89 7.00
CA PHE A 6 -14.64 -0.40 7.65
C PHE A 6 -13.82 -1.30 6.72
N CYS A 7 -12.56 -1.57 7.07
CA CYS A 7 -11.77 -2.61 6.42
C CYS A 7 -12.26 -3.95 7.00
N THR A 8 -12.98 -4.74 6.22
CA THR A 8 -13.42 -6.08 6.62
C THR A 8 -12.19 -6.99 6.70
N ASP A 9 -11.98 -7.61 7.86
CA ASP A 9 -10.98 -8.66 8.06
C ASP A 9 -11.41 -9.90 7.27
N ASP A 10 -10.82 -10.10 6.09
CA ASP A 10 -10.92 -11.37 5.35
C ASP A 10 -9.63 -12.15 5.60
N SER A 11 -9.57 -12.76 6.79
CA SER A 11 -8.55 -13.73 7.17
C SER A 11 -8.86 -15.10 6.58
N GLU A 12 -8.69 -15.29 5.27
CA GLU A 12 -8.68 -16.65 4.71
C GLU A 12 -7.66 -16.84 3.58
N LYS A 13 -6.45 -17.23 4.00
CA LYS A 13 -5.64 -18.25 3.33
C LYS A 13 -5.45 -18.10 1.81
N ALA A 14 -4.71 -17.07 1.39
CA ALA A 14 -4.12 -17.06 0.05
C ALA A 14 -2.69 -16.54 0.08
N MET A 15 -1.76 -17.40 -0.34
CA MET A 15 -0.41 -17.04 -0.78
C MET A 15 -0.56 -16.26 -2.10
N THR A 16 -1.10 -15.05 -2.02
CA THR A 16 -1.47 -14.21 -3.16
C THR A 16 -1.28 -12.77 -2.71
N LEU A 17 -0.49 -12.02 -3.48
CA LEU A 17 -0.32 -10.58 -3.27
C LEU A 17 -1.69 -9.91 -3.46
N ALA A 18 -2.45 -9.74 -2.39
CA ALA A 18 -3.72 -9.04 -2.42
C ALA A 18 -3.45 -7.52 -2.51
N PRO A 19 -4.18 -6.78 -3.36
CA PRO A 19 -4.06 -5.33 -3.39
C PRO A 19 -4.57 -4.75 -2.07
N VAL A 20 -3.73 -3.99 -1.39
CA VAL A 20 -4.08 -3.32 -0.14
C VAL A 20 -4.76 -2.01 -0.49
N SER A 21 -6.07 -1.95 -0.28
CA SER A 21 -6.89 -0.75 -0.49
C SER A 21 -6.97 0.16 0.74
N CYS A 22 -6.54 -0.31 1.92
CA CYS A 22 -6.54 0.45 3.17
C CYS A 22 -5.11 0.86 3.57
N ALA A 23 -4.84 2.17 3.66
CA ALA A 23 -3.58 2.71 4.19
C ALA A 23 -3.27 2.24 5.62
N SER A 24 -4.29 1.91 6.41
CA SER A 24 -4.19 1.45 7.81
C SER A 24 -3.56 0.06 7.96
N LEU A 25 -3.44 -0.72 6.89
CA LEU A 25 -2.82 -2.04 6.90
C LEU A 25 -1.33 -2.00 6.55
N LEU A 26 -0.80 -0.83 6.22
CA LEU A 26 0.59 -0.63 5.85
C LEU A 26 1.36 -0.09 7.04
N ILE A 27 2.55 -0.63 7.25
CA ILE A 27 3.44 -0.24 8.34
C ILE A 27 4.71 0.36 7.74
N ALA A 28 5.23 1.41 8.36
CA ALA A 28 6.53 1.96 7.99
C ALA A 28 7.60 0.86 8.04
N GLY A 29 8.32 0.68 6.93
CA GLY A 29 9.28 -0.40 6.74
C GLY A 29 8.80 -1.51 5.80
N ASP A 30 7.48 -1.65 5.57
CA ASP A 30 6.94 -2.67 4.67
C ASP A 30 7.50 -2.53 3.26
N ARG A 31 7.94 -3.65 2.69
CA ARG A 31 8.27 -3.75 1.27
C ARG A 31 6.96 -3.77 0.49
N VAL A 32 6.85 -2.91 -0.51
CA VAL A 32 5.64 -2.83 -1.35
C VAL A 32 5.97 -2.79 -2.82
N ARG A 33 5.04 -3.27 -3.64
CA ARG A 33 4.99 -3.04 -5.07
C ARG A 33 3.82 -2.12 -5.37
N VAL A 34 4.08 -1.02 -6.07
CA VAL A 34 3.10 -0.02 -6.47
C VAL A 34 2.71 -0.27 -7.92
N ALA A 35 1.41 -0.21 -8.24
CA ALA A 35 0.93 -0.24 -9.62
C ALA A 35 1.45 0.99 -10.39
N HIS A 36 2.38 0.74 -11.32
CA HIS A 36 3.01 1.77 -12.14
C HIS A 36 3.45 1.14 -13.47
N GLY A 37 2.71 1.43 -14.55
CA GLY A 37 2.85 0.70 -15.81
C GLY A 37 2.59 -0.80 -15.65
N VAL A 38 3.13 -1.62 -16.56
CA VAL A 38 2.93 -3.08 -16.57
C VAL A 38 3.73 -3.78 -15.46
N PHE A 39 4.92 -3.28 -15.14
CA PHE A 39 5.84 -3.93 -14.20
C PHE A 39 5.67 -3.47 -12.75
N GLY A 40 4.98 -2.35 -12.50
CA GLY A 40 4.95 -1.75 -11.17
C GLY A 40 6.32 -1.24 -10.72
N ARG A 41 6.36 -0.57 -9.57
CA ARG A 41 7.60 -0.09 -8.95
C ARG A 41 7.74 -0.63 -7.54
N LEU A 42 8.96 -1.03 -7.19
CA LEU A 42 9.29 -1.58 -5.88
C LEU A 42 9.82 -0.49 -4.95
N GLY A 43 9.35 -0.50 -3.71
CA GLY A 43 9.82 0.42 -2.70
C GLY A 43 9.49 -0.06 -1.29
N ARG A 44 9.65 0.87 -0.35
CA ARG A 44 9.31 0.69 1.06
C ARG A 44 8.43 1.81 1.54
N VAL A 45 7.49 1.47 2.42
CA VAL A 45 6.70 2.48 3.14
C VAL A 45 7.63 3.26 4.05
N SER A 46 7.76 4.57 3.83
CA SER A 46 8.52 5.44 4.73
C SER A 46 7.66 5.94 5.88
N SER A 47 6.39 6.24 5.60
CA SER A 47 5.41 6.70 6.58
C SER A 47 3.99 6.54 6.04
N THR A 48 3.02 6.57 6.93
CA THR A 48 1.60 6.47 6.62
C THR A 48 0.87 7.67 7.20
N SER A 49 -0.05 8.26 6.44
CA SER A 49 -1.00 9.26 6.91
C SER A 49 -2.42 8.80 6.61
N PRO A 50 -3.46 9.38 7.23
CA PRO A 50 -4.83 9.00 6.93
C PRO A 50 -5.13 9.10 5.42
N GLY A 51 -5.48 7.96 4.82
CA GLY A 51 -5.80 7.85 3.39
C GLY A 51 -4.60 7.92 2.44
N HIS A 52 -3.37 8.11 2.91
CA HIS A 52 -2.19 8.21 2.05
C HIS A 52 -0.98 7.47 2.62
N VAL A 53 -0.09 7.08 1.72
CA VAL A 53 1.09 6.31 2.05
C VAL A 53 2.28 6.93 1.35
N PHE A 54 3.35 7.16 2.08
CA PHE A 54 4.59 7.66 1.51
C PHE A 54 5.50 6.47 1.21
N ILE A 55 5.88 6.31 -0.05
CA ILE A 55 6.77 5.26 -0.52
C ILE A 55 8.11 5.86 -0.88
N ARG A 56 9.18 5.22 -0.42
CA ARG A 56 10.54 5.43 -0.90
C ARG A 56 10.90 4.26 -1.81
N TYR A 57 11.06 4.55 -3.10
CA TYR A 57 11.44 3.57 -4.10
C TYR A 57 12.93 3.20 -3.99
N ASP A 58 13.27 2.03 -4.51
CA ASP A 58 14.65 1.52 -4.48
C ASP A 58 15.63 2.38 -5.32
N ASP A 59 15.12 3.16 -6.28
CA ASP A 59 15.88 4.15 -7.05
C ASP A 59 16.08 5.49 -6.30
N GLY A 60 15.58 5.59 -5.07
CA GLY A 60 15.69 6.79 -4.23
C GLY A 60 14.55 7.80 -4.41
N ALA A 61 13.66 7.61 -5.40
CA ALA A 61 12.50 8.47 -5.58
C ALA A 61 11.52 8.31 -4.40
N ARG A 62 10.72 9.36 -4.17
CA ARG A 62 9.68 9.38 -3.14
C ARG A 62 8.35 9.76 -3.76
N GLU A 63 7.29 9.08 -3.35
CA GLU A 63 5.95 9.34 -3.86
C GLU A 63 4.91 9.17 -2.75
N MET A 64 3.91 10.04 -2.76
CA MET A 64 2.71 9.91 -1.94
C MET A 64 1.63 9.21 -2.76
N ILE A 65 1.06 8.16 -2.20
CA ILE A 65 0.10 7.28 -2.88
C ILE A 65 -1.20 7.27 -2.09
N ASP A 66 -2.30 7.46 -2.80
CA ASP A 66 -3.64 7.15 -2.33
C ASP A 66 -3.96 5.68 -2.70
N PRO A 67 -4.06 4.75 -1.72
CA PRO A 67 -4.33 3.33 -1.97
C PRO A 67 -5.67 3.07 -2.66
N THR A 68 -6.61 4.02 -2.59
CA THR A 68 -7.93 3.90 -3.23
C THR A 68 -7.85 4.16 -4.74
N ARG A 69 -6.85 4.92 -5.19
CA ARG A 69 -6.65 5.29 -6.60
C ARG A 69 -5.59 4.46 -7.27
N ARG A 70 -4.63 3.95 -6.50
CA ARG A 70 -3.50 3.19 -7.03
C ARG A 70 -3.28 1.93 -6.20
N PRO A 71 -3.52 0.75 -6.81
CA PRO A 71 -3.27 -0.52 -6.14
C PRO A 71 -1.82 -0.65 -5.72
N LEU A 72 -1.64 -1.27 -4.56
CA LEU A 72 -0.35 -1.52 -3.97
C LEU A 72 -0.39 -2.87 -3.26
N TRP A 73 0.72 -3.59 -3.32
CA TRP A 73 0.84 -4.95 -2.80
C TRP A 73 1.95 -4.99 -1.77
N VAL A 74 1.66 -5.50 -0.58
CA VAL A 74 2.69 -5.76 0.44
C VAL A 74 3.43 -7.03 0.05
N LEU A 75 4.75 -6.92 -0.02
CA LEU A 75 5.65 -8.03 -0.23
C LEU A 75 6.09 -8.50 1.16
N ARG A 76 5.55 -9.65 1.59
CA ARG A 76 5.99 -10.35 2.80
C ARG A 76 7.21 -11.21 2.53
#